data_AF-A0A183CWN0-F1
#
_entry.id   AF-A0A183CWN0-F1
#
_cell.length_a   1.000
_cell.length_b   1.000
_cell.length_c   1.000
_cell.angle_alpha   90.00
_cell.angle_beta   90.00
_cell.angle_gamma   90.00
#
_symmetry.space_group_name_H-M   'P 1'
#
loop_
_entity.id
_entity.type
_entity.pdbx_description
1 polymer ?
#
loop_
_entity_poly.entity_id
_entity_poly.type
_entity_poly.pdbx_seq_one_letter_code
_entity_poly.pdbx_strand_id
1 'polypeptide(L)'
;MPSLVVFGRRWNIASDDFVFPSLSEALVRLAWVTTTCIIFMLKKWRSCADQQFLIFIFSLIGVNSVTVLVCFILALASARGSILEPQKRHLVAKILYIRLPLFIVEIAVTAAATVFAFSKFFFFVFKLNYHSCASLS
;
A
#
# COMPACT_ATOMS: atom_id res chain seq x y z
N MET A 1 22.03 11.66 -22.53
CA MET A 1 20.80 11.44 -21.72
C MET A 1 21.00 12.07 -20.34
N PRO A 2 20.24 13.09 -19.93
CA PRO A 2 20.43 13.76 -18.63
C PRO A 2 20.32 12.84 -17.39
N SER A 3 21.42 12.54 -16.72
CA SER A 3 21.44 11.77 -15.46
C SER A 3 20.44 12.32 -14.42
N LEU A 4 19.71 11.44 -13.74
CA LEU A 4 18.82 11.80 -12.63
C LEU A 4 19.64 12.38 -11.48
N VAL A 5 19.24 13.51 -10.90
CA VAL A 5 19.96 14.09 -9.75
C VAL A 5 19.10 13.90 -8.50
N VAL A 6 19.57 13.05 -7.58
CA VAL A 6 18.89 12.77 -6.31
C VAL A 6 19.85 13.14 -5.19
N PHE A 7 19.38 13.92 -4.20
CA PHE A 7 20.21 14.42 -3.10
C PHE A 7 21.51 15.13 -3.54
N GLY A 8 21.47 15.85 -4.67
CA GLY A 8 22.63 16.56 -5.22
C GLY A 8 23.69 15.67 -5.87
N ARG A 9 23.50 14.34 -5.91
CA ARG A 9 24.38 13.41 -6.63
C ARG A 9 23.73 13.00 -7.96
N ARG A 10 24.52 12.99 -9.04
CA ARG A 10 24.06 12.50 -10.36
C ARG A 10 24.08 10.97 -10.36
N TRP A 11 22.94 10.37 -10.62
CA TRP A 11 22.75 8.93 -10.80
C TRP A 11 22.55 8.63 -12.28
N ASN A 12 23.31 7.66 -12.79
CA ASN A 12 23.20 7.18 -14.16
C ASN A 12 22.11 6.12 -14.28
N ILE A 13 20.87 6.49 -13.94
CA ILE A 13 19.70 5.64 -14.05
C ILE A 13 18.81 6.23 -15.15
N ALA A 14 18.38 5.39 -16.10
CA ALA A 14 17.46 5.84 -17.13
C ALA A 14 16.07 6.00 -16.53
N SER A 15 15.36 7.06 -16.92
CA SER A 15 14.00 7.30 -16.44
C SER A 15 13.03 6.19 -16.89
N ASP A 16 13.35 5.51 -17.99
CA ASP A 16 12.54 4.44 -18.58
C ASP A 16 12.56 3.16 -17.72
N ASP A 17 13.61 2.95 -16.92
CA ASP A 17 13.74 1.79 -16.04
C ASP A 17 12.71 1.80 -14.89
N PHE A 18 12.10 2.94 -14.58
CA PHE A 18 11.09 3.05 -13.52
C PHE A 18 9.68 2.60 -13.93
N VAL A 19 9.43 2.38 -15.23
CA VAL A 19 8.12 1.91 -15.71
C VAL A 19 7.84 0.49 -15.21
N PHE A 20 8.80 -0.42 -15.36
CA PHE A 20 8.65 -1.82 -14.94
C PHE A 20 8.41 -1.97 -13.43
N PRO A 21 9.22 -1.37 -12.54
CA PRO A 21 8.99 -1.40 -11.09
C PRO A 21 7.63 -0.81 -10.71
N SER A 22 7.24 0.32 -11.32
CA SER A 22 5.97 0.96 -10.99
C SER A 22 4.78 0.13 -11.44
N LEU A 23 4.88 -0.55 -12.59
CA LEU A 23 3.85 -1.44 -13.10
C LEU A 23 3.75 -2.72 -12.28
N SER A 24 4.88 -3.38 -11.97
CA SER A 24 4.89 -4.59 -11.16
C SER A 24 4.34 -4.33 -9.76
N GLU A 25 4.69 -3.19 -9.15
CA GLU A 25 4.17 -2.80 -7.84
C GLU A 25 2.65 -2.57 -7.89
N ALA A 26 2.15 -1.90 -8.93
CA ALA A 26 0.71 -1.69 -9.11
C ALA A 26 -0.04 -3.02 -9.25
N LEU A 27 0.50 -4.00 -9.98
CA LEU A 27 -0.10 -5.34 -10.12
C LEU A 27 -0.17 -6.09 -8.79
N VAL A 28 0.92 -6.06 -8.00
CA VAL A 28 0.94 -6.68 -6.67
C VAL A 28 -0.08 -6.03 -5.74
N ARG A 29 -0.20 -4.69 -5.77
CA ARG A 29 -1.21 -3.96 -4.99
C ARG A 29 -2.63 -4.29 -5.40
N LEU A 30 -2.90 -4.41 -6.70
CA LEU A 30 -4.21 -4.83 -7.18
C LEU A 30 -4.58 -6.22 -6.64
N ALA A 31 -3.67 -7.19 -6.71
CA ALA A 31 -3.89 -8.51 -6.14
C ALA A 31 -4.16 -8.46 -4.63
N TRP A 32 -3.45 -7.59 -3.89
CA TRP A 32 -3.63 -7.40 -2.45
C TRP A 32 -5.00 -6.80 -2.10
N VAL A 33 -5.41 -5.76 -2.83
CA VAL A 33 -6.72 -5.10 -2.64
C VAL A 33 -7.85 -6.06 -2.98
N THR A 34 -7.73 -6.84 -4.06
CA THR A 34 -8.71 -7.88 -4.42
C THR A 34 -8.85 -8.92 -3.31
N THR A 35 -7.73 -9.42 -2.79
CA THR A 35 -7.72 -10.40 -1.69
C THR A 35 -8.38 -9.83 -0.43
N THR A 36 -8.04 -8.60 -0.06
CA THR A 36 -8.65 -7.91 1.09
C THR A 36 -10.16 -7.71 0.92
N CYS A 37 -10.60 -7.36 -0.30
CA CYS A 37 -12.01 -7.19 -0.62
C CYS A 37 -12.79 -8.52 -0.50
N ILE A 38 -12.22 -9.63 -0.98
CA ILE A 38 -12.82 -10.97 -0.86
C ILE A 38 -12.98 -11.33 0.63
N ILE A 39 -11.91 -11.18 1.43
CA ILE A 39 -11.95 -11.46 2.88
C ILE A 39 -13.02 -10.60 3.57
N PHE A 40 -13.12 -9.32 3.19
CA PHE A 40 -14.14 -8.42 3.72
C PHE A 40 -15.56 -8.90 3.42
N MET A 41 -15.85 -9.29 2.17
CA MET A 41 -17.17 -9.81 1.79
C MET A 41 -17.54 -11.08 2.56
N LEU A 42 -16.59 -12.01 2.70
CA LEU A 42 -16.78 -13.25 3.47
C LEU A 42 -17.06 -12.96 4.95
N LYS A 43 -16.35 -12.00 5.55
CA LYS A 43 -16.51 -11.67 6.97
C LYS A 43 -17.80 -10.89 7.25
N LYS A 44 -18.19 -9.97 6.37
CA LYS A 44 -19.47 -9.24 6.43
C LYS A 44 -20.67 -10.20 6.37
N TRP A 45 -20.57 -11.26 5.58
CA TRP A 45 -21.61 -12.28 5.47
C TRP A 45 -21.81 -13.09 6.74
N ARG A 46 -20.76 -13.28 7.56
CA ARG A 46 -20.79 -14.19 8.70
C ARG A 46 -20.90 -13.50 10.05
N SER A 47 -20.64 -12.19 10.16
CA SER A 47 -20.64 -11.50 11.45
C SER A 47 -21.01 -10.03 11.33
N CYS A 48 -21.71 -9.50 12.34
CA CYS A 48 -21.80 -8.06 12.57
C CYS A 48 -20.36 -7.51 12.67
N ALA A 49 -19.97 -6.70 11.68
CA ALA A 49 -18.61 -6.18 11.59
C ALA A 49 -18.38 -5.13 12.69
N ASP A 50 -17.29 -5.29 13.43
CA ASP A 50 -16.84 -4.32 14.42
C ASP A 50 -16.50 -2.98 13.73
N GLN A 51 -17.00 -1.88 14.26
CA GLN A 51 -16.79 -0.53 13.72
C GLN A 51 -15.30 -0.20 13.59
N GLN A 52 -14.45 -0.66 14.52
CA GLN A 52 -13.00 -0.45 14.41
C GLN A 52 -12.39 -1.23 13.25
N PHE A 53 -12.87 -2.45 12.99
CA PHE A 53 -12.39 -3.26 11.86
C PHE A 53 -12.73 -2.61 10.52
N LEU A 54 -13.90 -1.98 10.40
CA LEU A 54 -14.29 -1.23 9.20
C LEU A 54 -13.37 -0.03 8.96
N ILE A 55 -13.02 0.72 10.00
CA ILE A 55 -12.12 1.88 9.90
C ILE A 55 -10.73 1.44 9.39
N PHE A 56 -10.18 0.34 9.91
CA PHE A 56 -8.89 -0.18 9.44
C PHE A 56 -8.93 -0.66 7.99
N ILE A 57 -9.98 -1.38 7.58
CA ILE A 57 -10.14 -1.84 6.19
C ILE A 57 -10.27 -0.65 5.23
N PHE A 58 -11.09 0.36 5.57
CA PHE A 58 -11.22 1.57 4.76
C PHE A 58 -9.91 2.35 4.68
N SER A 59 -9.18 2.47 5.78
CA SER A 59 -7.87 3.13 5.80
C SER A 59 -6.86 2.39 4.90
N LEU A 60 -6.80 1.06 4.97
CA LEU A 60 -5.93 0.24 4.12
C LEU A 60 -6.27 0.37 2.63
N ILE A 61 -7.55 0.31 2.27
CA ILE A 61 -8.01 0.47 0.89
C ILE A 61 -7.72 1.89 0.40
N GLY A 62 -7.97 2.89 1.24
CA GLY A 62 -7.73 4.30 0.93
C GLY A 62 -6.25 4.55 0.61
N VAL A 63 -5.35 4.16 1.50
CA VAL A 63 -3.90 4.33 1.29
C VAL A 63 -3.43 3.56 0.05
N ASN A 64 -3.82 2.30 -0.12
CA ASN A 64 -3.45 1.52 -1.30
C ASN A 64 -3.95 2.16 -2.61
N SER A 65 -5.17 2.69 -2.62
CA SER A 65 -5.75 3.37 -3.79
C SER A 65 -4.95 4.61 -4.17
N VAL A 66 -4.60 5.45 -3.17
CA VAL A 66 -3.76 6.63 -3.40
C VAL A 66 -2.41 6.20 -3.99
N THR A 67 -1.78 5.16 -3.45
CA THR A 67 -0.47 4.72 -3.93
C THR A 67 -0.53 4.13 -5.34
N VAL A 68 -1.58 3.36 -5.69
CA VAL A 68 -1.80 2.87 -7.07
C VAL A 68 -1.98 4.05 -8.03
N LEU A 69 -2.72 5.08 -7.64
CA LEU A 69 -2.93 6.27 -8.44
C LEU A 69 -1.61 7.02 -8.69
N VAL A 70 -0.77 7.18 -7.66
CA VAL A 70 0.58 7.75 -7.79
C VAL A 70 1.47 6.89 -8.69
N CYS A 71 1.42 5.55 -8.58
CA CYS A 71 2.15 4.64 -9.46
C CYS A 71 1.72 4.75 -10.92
N PHE A 72 0.41 4.92 -11.16
CA PHE A 72 -0.15 5.09 -12.50
C PHE A 72 0.26 6.43 -13.12
N ILE A 73 0.21 7.52 -12.33
CA ILE A 73 0.71 8.83 -12.77
C ILE A 73 2.20 8.75 -13.10
N LEU A 74 3.01 8.08 -12.28
CA LEU A 74 4.45 7.90 -12.54
C LEU A 74 4.69 7.08 -13.82
N ALA A 75 3.92 6.00 -14.03
CA ALA A 75 4.02 5.16 -15.22
C ALA A 75 3.63 5.94 -16.48
N LEU A 76 2.54 6.72 -16.46
CA LEU A 76 2.13 7.58 -17.57
C LEU A 76 3.14 8.70 -17.84
N ALA A 77 3.67 9.32 -16.78
CA ALA A 77 4.69 10.36 -16.89
C ALA A 77 5.99 9.81 -17.48
N SER A 78 6.37 8.58 -17.13
CA SER A 78 7.55 7.89 -17.67
C SER A 78 7.32 7.40 -19.10
N ALA A 79 6.14 6.87 -19.42
CA ALA A 79 5.79 6.41 -20.77
C ALA A 79 5.62 7.55 -21.79
N ARG A 80 5.27 8.77 -21.35
CA ARG A 80 5.17 9.97 -22.21
C ARG A 80 6.53 10.66 -22.47
N GLY A 81 7.65 9.98 -22.26
CA GLY A 81 9.00 10.50 -22.49
C GLY A 81 9.31 10.70 -23.98
N SER A 82 8.87 11.82 -24.58
CA SER A 82 9.50 12.32 -25.80
C SER A 82 10.86 12.92 -25.46
N ILE A 83 11.88 12.61 -26.27
CA ILE A 83 13.31 12.95 -26.08
C ILE A 83 13.56 14.48 -25.95
N LEU A 84 12.62 15.34 -26.37
CA LEU A 84 12.81 16.79 -26.46
C LEU A 84 12.34 17.63 -25.26
N GLU A 85 11.69 17.05 -24.22
CA GLU A 85 11.18 17.85 -23.09
C GLU A 85 12.04 17.70 -21.82
N PRO A 86 13.03 18.60 -21.57
CA PRO A 86 13.85 18.57 -20.35
C PRO A 86 13.02 18.78 -19.07
N GLN A 87 11.85 19.41 -19.18
CA GLN A 87 10.94 19.67 -18.06
C GLN A 87 10.29 18.40 -17.48
N LYS A 88 10.13 17.33 -18.27
CA LYS A 88 9.56 16.05 -17.79
C LYS A 88 10.51 15.28 -16.87
N ARG A 89 11.83 15.39 -17.04
CA ARG A 89 12.82 14.67 -16.19
C ARG A 89 12.81 15.13 -14.73
N HIS A 90 12.58 16.42 -14.49
CA HIS A 90 12.48 16.95 -13.13
C HIS A 90 11.17 16.56 -12.43
N LEU A 91 10.13 16.27 -13.22
CA LEU A 91 8.81 15.88 -12.76
C LEU A 91 8.84 14.42 -12.25
N VAL A 92 9.51 13.51 -12.96
CA VAL A 92 9.76 12.12 -12.50
C VAL A 92 10.54 12.12 -11.17
N ALA A 93 11.60 12.94 -11.07
CA ALA A 93 12.35 13.10 -9.83
C ALA A 93 11.50 13.62 -8.66
N LYS A 94 10.61 14.61 -8.92
CA LYS A 94 9.68 15.14 -7.91
C LYS A 94 8.66 14.08 -7.46
N ILE A 95 8.09 13.29 -8.37
CA ILE A 95 7.14 12.23 -8.03
C ILE A 95 7.82 11.15 -7.18
N LEU A 96 9.06 10.77 -7.49
CA LEU A 96 9.85 9.85 -6.66
C LEU A 96 10.07 10.38 -5.25
N TYR A 97 10.37 11.67 -5.10
CA TYR A 97 10.50 12.31 -3.77
C TYR A 97 9.20 12.28 -2.95
N ILE A 98 8.03 12.44 -3.60
CA ILE A 98 6.72 12.38 -2.94
C ILE A 98 6.33 10.93 -2.61
N ARG A 99 6.75 9.96 -3.43
CA ARG A 99 6.46 8.53 -3.24
C ARG A 99 7.11 7.98 -1.97
N LEU A 100 8.31 8.44 -1.63
CA LEU A 100 9.07 7.96 -0.48
C LEU A 100 8.33 8.10 0.87
N PRO A 101 7.85 9.30 1.27
CA PRO A 101 7.08 9.46 2.50
C PRO A 101 5.72 8.74 2.43
N LEU A 102 5.10 8.67 1.26
CA LEU A 102 3.83 7.97 1.07
C LEU A 102 3.97 6.46 1.36
N PHE A 103 5.09 5.87 0.94
CA PHE A 103 5.44 4.48 1.25
C PHE A 103 5.68 4.26 2.75
N ILE A 104 6.32 5.20 3.45
CA ILE A 104 6.53 5.13 4.91
C ILE A 104 5.19 5.14 5.65
N VAL A 105 4.27 6.03 5.26
CA VAL A 105 2.93 6.12 5.84
C VAL A 105 2.16 4.80 5.63
N GLU A 106 2.26 4.22 4.44
CA GLU A 106 1.61 2.95 4.13
C GLU A 106 2.13 1.79 4.98
N ILE A 107 3.45 1.69 5.17
CA ILE A 107 4.05 0.70 6.08
C ILE A 107 3.52 0.90 7.50
N ALA A 108 3.47 2.14 7.98
CA ALA A 108 2.97 2.44 9.33
C ALA A 108 1.49 2.04 9.52
N VAL A 109 0.63 2.36 8.55
CA VAL A 109 -0.80 1.98 8.59
C VAL A 109 -0.97 0.47 8.53
N THR A 110 -0.18 -0.21 7.69
CA THR A 110 -0.24 -1.68 7.56
C THR A 110 0.27 -2.38 8.83
N ALA A 111 1.34 -1.86 9.44
CA ALA A 111 1.83 -2.33 10.72
C ALA A 111 0.80 -2.14 11.85
N ALA A 112 0.14 -0.97 11.91
CA ALA A 112 -0.92 -0.73 12.89
C ALA A 112 -2.11 -1.67 12.70
N ALA A 113 -2.54 -1.88 11.45
CA ALA A 113 -3.64 -2.78 11.13
C ALA A 113 -3.33 -4.25 11.47
N THR A 114 -2.11 -4.71 11.22
CA THR A 114 -1.67 -6.08 11.57
C THR A 114 -1.60 -6.26 13.08
N VAL A 115 -0.99 -5.33 13.83
CA VAL A 115 -0.96 -5.37 15.29
C VAL A 115 -2.37 -5.42 15.88
N PHE A 116 -3.31 -4.63 15.35
CA PHE A 116 -4.71 -4.66 15.78
C PHE A 116 -5.38 -6.01 15.50
N ALA A 117 -5.16 -6.58 14.30
CA ALA A 117 -5.70 -7.88 13.93
C ALA A 117 -5.19 -9.00 14.86
N PHE A 118 -3.88 -9.03 15.15
CA PHE A 118 -3.27 -10.00 16.06
C PHE A 118 -3.69 -9.79 17.52
N SER A 119 -3.84 -8.55 17.97
CA SER A 119 -4.27 -8.24 19.34
C SER A 119 -5.69 -8.73 19.61
N LYS A 120 -6.61 -8.54 18.64
CA LYS A 120 -7.96 -9.09 18.69
C LYS A 120 -7.97 -10.62 18.62
N PHE A 121 -7.08 -11.21 17.83
CA PHE A 121 -6.93 -12.67 17.75
C PHE A 121 -6.47 -13.25 19.10
N PHE A 122 -5.46 -12.67 19.72
CA PHE A 122 -4.96 -13.10 21.03
C PHE A 122 -6.04 -12.98 22.11
N PHE A 123 -6.78 -11.86 22.13
CA PHE A 123 -7.89 -11.67 23.07
C PHE A 123 -9.02 -12.69 22.86
N PHE A 124 -9.34 -13.04 21.61
CA PHE A 124 -10.35 -14.04 21.28
C PHE A 124 -9.93 -15.46 21.70
N VAL A 125 -8.67 -15.84 21.45
CA VAL A 125 -8.10 -17.13 21.88
C VAL A 125 -8.11 -17.25 23.41
N PHE A 126 -7.74 -16.19 24.12
CA PHE A 126 -7.77 -16.19 25.59
C PHE A 126 -9.19 -16.29 26.15
N LYS A 127 -10.17 -15.63 25.50
CA LYS A 127 -11.58 -15.68 25.90
C LYS A 127 -12.24 -17.05 25.65
N LEU A 128 -11.86 -17.75 24.57
CA LEU A 128 -12.27 -19.15 24.33
C LEU A 128 -11.63 -20.11 25.33
N ASN A 129 -10.39 -19.86 25.76
CA ASN A 129 -9.73 -20.67 26.79
C ASN A 129 -10.43 -20.53 28.15
N TYR A 130 -10.93 -19.33 28.48
CA TYR A 130 -11.66 -19.10 29.73
C TYR A 130 -13.04 -19.77 29.77
N HIS A 131 -13.74 -19.88 28.64
CA HIS A 131 -15.08 -20.49 28.60
C HIS A 131 -15.07 -22.03 28.54
N SER A 132 -13.95 -22.67 28.17
CA SER A 132 -13.80 -24.14 28.29
C SER A 132 -13.52 -24.61 29.72
N CYS A 133 -13.06 -23.74 30.62
CA CYS A 133 -12.88 -24.09 32.04
C CYS A 133 -14.15 -23.90 32.90
N ALA A 134 -15.16 -23.16 32.41
CA ALA A 134 -16.37 -22.88 33.19
C ALA A 134 -17.49 -23.93 33.02
N SER A 135 -17.28 -24.97 32.21
CA SER A 135 -18.25 -26.06 31.97
C SER A 135 -17.90 -27.36 32.70
N LEU A 136 -16.81 -27.37 33.50
CA LEU A 136 -16.28 -28.55 34.18
C LEU A 136 -16.09 -28.31 35.70
N SER A 137 -16.98 -27.52 36.29
CA SER A 137 -17.07 -27.28 37.74
C SER A 137 -18.53 -27.19 38.16
#